data_AF-T1CEB7-F1
#
_entry.id   AF-T1CEB7-F1
#
_cell.length_a   1.000
_cell.length_b   1.000
_cell.length_c   1.000
_cell.angle_alpha   90.00
_cell.angle_beta   90.00
_cell.angle_gamma   90.00
#
_symmetry.space_group_name_H-M   'P 1'
#
loop_
_entity.id
_entity.type
_entity.pdbx_description
1 polymer ?
#
loop_
_entity_poly.entity_id
_entity_poly.type
_entity_poly.pdbx_seq_one_letter_code
_entity_poly.pdbx_strand_id
1 'polypeptide(L)'
;MIFVNSMSDLFHESVSDTFIDQVFAVMGNVFCSMDAPHVFQVLTKRPERMRHYLSSPETLQRVTIAMKKMGLDLMGENSPPQWPL
;
A
#
# COMPACT_ATOMS: atom_id res chain seq x y z
N MET A 1 14.49 4.72 -5.28
CA MET A 1 13.99 3.34 -5.08
C MET A 1 14.04 3.04 -3.59
N ILE A 2 12.96 2.52 -3.01
CA ILE A 2 12.85 2.20 -1.58
C ILE A 2 12.60 0.70 -1.46
N PHE A 3 13.43 0.03 -0.67
CA PHE A 3 13.25 -1.39 -0.35
C PHE A 3 12.38 -1.53 0.90
N VAL A 4 11.22 -2.20 0.74
CA VAL A 4 10.25 -2.35 1.83
C VAL A 4 10.51 -3.68 2.53
N ASN A 5 11.05 -3.59 3.74
CA ASN A 5 11.50 -4.68 4.61
C ASN A 5 12.76 -5.41 4.12
N SER A 6 13.79 -5.45 4.98
CA SER A 6 15.09 -6.05 4.64
C SER A 6 15.26 -7.50 5.07
N MET A 7 14.76 -7.85 6.26
CA MET A 7 14.85 -9.21 6.81
C MET A 7 13.48 -9.80 7.18
N SER A 8 12.45 -8.97 7.24
CA SER A 8 11.06 -9.33 7.52
C SER A 8 10.26 -9.53 6.23
N ASP A 9 9.07 -10.13 6.36
CA ASP A 9 8.15 -10.38 5.25
C ASP A 9 6.82 -9.64 5.51
N LEU A 10 6.44 -8.71 4.63
CA LEU A 10 5.22 -7.91 4.79
C LEU A 10 3.96 -8.80 4.80
N PHE A 11 4.00 -9.90 4.06
CA PHE A 11 2.87 -10.84 3.95
C PHE A 11 3.02 -12.03 4.91
N HIS A 12 3.83 -11.92 5.97
CA HIS A 12 3.91 -12.94 7.02
C HIS A 12 2.55 -13.12 7.71
N GLU A 13 2.09 -14.34 7.93
CA GLU A 13 0.75 -14.68 8.48
C GLU A 13 0.38 -13.96 9.80
N SER A 14 1.38 -13.60 10.61
CA SER A 14 1.20 -12.84 11.85
C SER A 14 0.97 -11.34 11.64
N VAL A 15 1.21 -10.82 10.44
CA VAL A 15 0.94 -9.43 10.05
C VAL A 15 -0.52 -9.36 9.60
N SER A 16 -1.31 -8.48 10.20
CA SER A 16 -2.72 -8.32 9.82
C SER A 16 -2.86 -7.58 8.48
N ASP A 17 -3.93 -7.89 7.74
CA ASP A 17 -4.23 -7.18 6.50
C ASP A 17 -4.43 -5.68 6.73
N THR A 18 -4.97 -5.29 7.90
CA THR A 18 -5.10 -3.88 8.30
C THR A 18 -3.76 -3.16 8.38
N PHE A 19 -2.67 -3.83 8.78
CA PHE A 19 -1.34 -3.23 8.78
C PHE A 19 -0.79 -3.13 7.35
N ILE A 20 -1.07 -4.11 6.51
CA ILE A 20 -0.70 -4.07 5.08
C ILE A 20 -1.45 -2.91 4.39
N ASP A 21 -2.75 -2.73 4.66
CA ASP A 21 -3.55 -1.62 4.15
C ASP A 21 -2.91 -0.26 4.49
N GLN A 22 -2.40 -0.14 5.71
CA GLN A 22 -1.69 1.06 6.20
C GLN A 22 -0.36 1.31 5.48
N VAL A 23 0.44 0.27 5.23
CA VAL A 23 1.69 0.40 4.47
C VAL A 23 1.40 0.84 3.03
N PHE A 24 0.43 0.21 2.38
CA PHE A 24 0.01 0.56 1.02
C PHE A 24 -0.59 1.97 0.94
N ALA A 25 -1.29 2.41 1.98
CA ALA A 25 -1.81 3.78 2.10
C ALA A 25 -0.69 4.82 2.05
N VAL A 26 0.40 4.61 2.80
CA VAL A 26 1.57 5.51 2.77
C VAL A 26 2.26 5.47 1.41
N MET A 27 2.42 4.29 0.82
CA MET A 27 3.03 4.14 -0.52
C MET A 27 2.21 4.87 -1.58
N GLY A 28 0.88 4.73 -1.56
CA GLY A 28 -0.04 5.44 -2.46
C GLY A 28 -0.01 6.95 -2.25
N ASN A 29 0.03 7.41 -1.00
CA ASN A 29 0.16 8.84 -0.70
C ASN A 29 1.44 9.45 -1.31
N VAL A 30 2.59 8.79 -1.10
CA VAL A 30 3.87 9.22 -1.69
C VAL A 30 3.80 9.24 -3.21
N PHE A 31 3.13 8.27 -3.82
CA PHE A 31 2.95 8.21 -5.26
C PHE A 31 2.12 9.39 -5.80
N CYS A 32 1.04 9.74 -5.12
CA CYS A 32 0.10 10.79 -5.55
C CYS A 32 0.55 12.21 -5.22
N SER A 33 1.35 12.42 -4.18
CA SER A 33 1.73 13.76 -3.71
C SER A 33 3.07 14.29 -4.25
N MET A 34 3.83 13.49 -5.01
CA MET A 34 5.16 13.87 -5.49
C MET A 34 5.22 13.91 -7.02
N ASP A 35 5.84 14.95 -7.58
CA ASP A 35 6.11 15.06 -9.02
C ASP A 35 7.00 13.91 -9.55
N ALA A 36 7.86 13.38 -8.68
CA ALA A 36 8.75 12.25 -8.97
C ALA A 36 8.63 11.18 -7.86
N PRO A 37 7.67 10.24 -7.96
CA PRO A 37 7.40 9.30 -6.88
C PRO A 37 8.49 8.23 -6.76
N HIS A 38 8.69 7.73 -5.55
CA HIS A 38 9.63 6.65 -5.30
C HIS A 38 9.09 5.30 -5.81
N VAL A 39 9.95 4.52 -6.48
CA VAL A 39 9.66 3.10 -6.78
C VAL A 39 9.90 2.27 -5.52
N PHE A 40 8.88 1.55 -5.07
CA PHE A 40 8.96 0.63 -3.94
C PHE A 40 9.17 -0.80 -4.41
N GLN A 41 10.17 -1.48 -3.85
CA GLN A 41 10.37 -2.90 -4.06
C GLN A 41 9.90 -3.67 -2.82
N VAL A 42 8.86 -4.48 -3.00
CA VAL A 42 8.34 -5.39 -1.97
C VAL A 42 8.78 -6.80 -2.32
N LEU A 43 9.57 -7.43 -1.46
CA LEU A 43 9.91 -8.85 -1.58
C LEU A 43 9.16 -9.64 -0.52
N THR A 44 8.59 -10.77 -0.93
CA THR A 44 7.88 -11.66 -0.02
C THR A 44 8.25 -13.12 -0.28
N LYS A 45 8.24 -13.91 0.79
CA LYS A 45 8.36 -15.37 0.72
C LYS A 45 7.00 -16.06 0.51
N ARG A 46 5.90 -15.29 0.53
CA ARG A 46 4.52 -15.77 0.48
C ARG A 46 3.78 -15.13 -0.70
N PRO A 47 4.20 -15.40 -1.94
CA PRO A 47 3.65 -14.76 -3.12
C PRO A 47 2.15 -15.04 -3.30
N GLU A 48 1.62 -16.16 -2.81
CA GLU A 48 0.20 -16.51 -2.88
C GLU A 48 -0.65 -15.54 -2.06
N ARG A 49 -0.21 -15.20 -0.83
CA ARG A 49 -0.94 -14.25 0.02
C ARG A 49 -0.86 -12.84 -0.56
N MET A 50 0.30 -12.43 -1.05
CA MET A 50 0.44 -11.15 -1.74
C MET A 50 -0.51 -11.08 -2.93
N ARG A 51 -0.56 -12.14 -3.75
CA ARG A 51 -1.48 -12.23 -4.89
C ARG A 51 -2.93 -12.10 -4.43
N HIS A 52 -3.35 -12.88 -3.44
CA HIS A 52 -4.72 -12.83 -2.91
C HIS A 52 -5.09 -11.43 -2.43
N TYR A 53 -4.19 -10.79 -1.66
CA TYR A 53 -4.38 -9.42 -1.19
C TYR A 53 -4.49 -8.43 -2.36
N LEU A 54 -3.58 -8.47 -3.34
CA LEU A 54 -3.60 -7.54 -4.47
C LEU A 54 -4.76 -7.78 -5.45
N SER A 55 -5.24 -9.02 -5.59
CA SER A 55 -6.35 -9.35 -6.48
C SER A 55 -7.74 -9.16 -5.85
N SER A 56 -7.81 -8.89 -4.55
CA SER A 56 -9.09 -8.66 -3.86
C SER A 56 -9.69 -7.31 -4.30
N PRO A 57 -10.95 -7.29 -4.78
CA PRO A 57 -11.60 -6.05 -5.21
C PRO A 57 -11.79 -5.06 -4.05
N GLU A 58 -11.82 -5.54 -2.81
CA GLU A 58 -11.96 -4.73 -1.61
C GLU A 58 -10.66 -4.01 -1.23
N THR A 59 -9.50 -4.40 -1.77
CA THR A 59 -8.20 -3.86 -1.37
C THR A 59 -8.09 -2.36 -1.57
N LEU A 60 -8.54 -1.84 -2.72
CA LEU A 60 -8.55 -0.41 -2.98
C LEU A 60 -9.39 0.36 -1.95
N GLN A 61 -10.55 -0.19 -1.59
CA GLN A 61 -11.43 0.41 -0.59
C GLN A 61 -10.77 0.41 0.79
N ARG A 62 -10.16 -0.70 1.21
CA ARG A 62 -9.47 -0.80 2.52
C ARG A 62 -8.30 0.16 2.62
N VAL A 63 -7.46 0.23 1.59
CA VAL A 63 -6.32 1.16 1.53
C VAL A 63 -6.81 2.61 1.57
N THR A 64 -7.86 2.96 0.83
CA THR A 64 -8.44 4.32 0.86
C THR A 64 -8.98 4.69 2.25
N ILE A 65 -9.64 3.75 2.93
CA ILE A 65 -10.11 3.94 4.31
C ILE A 65 -8.90 4.14 5.25
N ALA A 66 -7.84 3.34 5.08
CA ALA A 66 -6.61 3.48 5.87
C ALA A 66 -5.94 4.84 5.65
N MET A 67 -5.83 5.32 4.40
CA MET A 67 -5.32 6.67 4.08
C MET A 67 -6.10 7.76 4.79
N LYS A 68 -7.44 7.74 4.66
CA LYS A 68 -8.34 8.71 5.32
C LYS A 68 -8.20 8.67 6.83
N LYS A 69 -8.12 7.49 7.44
CA LYS A 69 -7.94 7.32 8.88
C LYS A 69 -6.62 7.89 9.39
N MET A 70 -5.58 7.86 8.55
CA MET A 70 -4.28 8.44 8.88
C MET A 70 -4.19 9.96 8.66
N GLY A 71 -5.21 10.58 8.07
CA GLY A 71 -5.15 11.99 7.68
C GLY A 71 -4.15 12.27 6.56
N LEU A 72 -3.85 11.25 5.74
CA LEU A 72 -3.06 11.42 4.51
C LEU A 72 -3.97 12.06 3.47
N ASP A 73 -3.89 13.38 3.36
CA ASP A 73 -4.75 14.19 2.51
C ASP A 73 -4.17 14.28 1.09
N LEU A 74 -5.01 13.97 0.10
CA LEU A 74 -4.67 14.14 -1.31
C LEU A 74 -4.63 15.64 -1.58
N MET A 75 -3.43 16.23 -1.56
CA MET A 75 -3.20 17.57 -2.11
C MET A 75 -3.40 17.50 -3.63
N GLY A 76 -4.66 17.47 -4.07
CA GLY A 76 -5.07 17.32 -5.47
C GLY A 76 -6.34 16.49 -5.59
N GLU A 77 -7.49 17.18 -5.66
CA GLU A 77 -8.82 16.70 -6.09
C GLU A 77 -9.13 15.20 -5.96
N ASN A 78 -9.74 14.80 -4.83
CA ASN A 78 -10.78 13.74 -4.66
C ASN A 78 -10.67 12.42 -5.45
N SER A 79 -9.53 12.11 -6.03
CA SER A 79 -9.34 10.96 -6.91
C SER A 79 -8.66 9.89 -6.08
N PRO A 80 -9.23 8.67 -5.98
CA PRO A 80 -8.53 7.58 -5.31
C PRO A 80 -7.13 7.44 -5.93
N PRO A 81 -6.12 7.05 -5.14
CA PRO A 81 -4.78 6.87 -5.69
C PRO A 81 -4.88 5.91 -6.87
N GLN A 82 -4.47 6.35 -8.06
CA GLN A 82 -4.30 5.51 -9.26
C GLN A 82 -3.03 4.64 -9.07
N TRP A 83 -2.95 3.96 -7.93
CA TRP A 83 -1.81 3.18 -7.49
C TRP A 83 -2.17 2.25 -6.32
N PRO A 84 -1.66 1.01 -6.27
CA PRO A 84 -1.12 0.20 -7.38
C PRO A 84 -2.21 -0.67 -8.05
N LEU A 85 -3.49 -0.38 -7.81
CA LEU A 85 -4.64 -1.14 -8.28
C LEU A 85 -5.64 -0.24 -9.02
#